data_AF-A0A954XG52-F1
#
_entry.id   AF-A0A954XG52-F1
#
_cell.length_a   1.000
_cell.length_b   1.000
_cell.length_c   1.000
_cell.angle_alpha   90.00
_cell.angle_beta   90.00
_cell.angle_gamma   90.00
#
_symmetry.space_group_name_H-M   'P 1'
#
loop_
_entity.id
_entity.type
_entity.pdbx_description
1 polymer ?
#
loop_
_entity_poly.entity_id
_entity_poly.type
_entity_poly.pdbx_seq_one_letter_code
_entity_poly.pdbx_strand_id
1 'polypeptide(L)'
;MLEPGDHLTRAEFERRYAACSNLKKAELIHEVVHLSAAVRFYQHGRPHAKLIAWLSMYEMDTPGVMVADNASVRLDDFNECQPDALMMLAPDCGGHAVIDEDDYIRGAPEFVAEVASSSVSFDLHTKRDLYRGMNVQEYLVWRVCATIWLVTRLFT
;
A
#
# COMPACT_ATOMS: atom_id res chain seq x y z
N MET A 1 5.88 19.78 11.53
CA MET A 1 5.47 19.90 10.13
C MET A 1 6.11 18.76 9.38
N LEU A 2 5.36 18.11 8.49
CA LEU A 2 5.82 16.98 7.69
C LEU A 2 5.92 17.46 6.24
N GLU A 3 7.11 17.47 5.68
CA GLU A 3 7.35 18.00 4.33
C GLU A 3 7.72 16.86 3.35
N PRO A 4 7.30 16.94 2.08
CA PRO A 4 7.79 16.02 1.06
C PRO A 4 9.32 16.08 0.97
N GLY A 5 9.97 14.92 0.95
CA GLY A 5 11.44 14.82 0.89
C GLY A 5 12.14 14.85 2.25
N ASP A 6 11.42 15.01 3.36
CA ASP A 6 11.99 14.81 4.69
C ASP A 6 12.56 13.38 4.81
N HIS A 7 13.76 13.26 5.39
CA HIS A 7 14.41 11.97 5.69
C HIS A 7 14.18 11.62 7.17
N LEU A 8 13.33 10.63 7.43
CA LEU A 8 12.84 10.29 8.78
C LEU A 8 12.89 8.78 9.04
N THR A 9 13.02 8.44 10.32
CA THR A 9 12.61 7.10 10.79
C THR A 9 11.08 7.02 10.82
N ARG A 10 10.54 5.81 10.78
CA ARG A 10 9.08 5.56 10.89
C ARG A 10 8.49 6.18 12.15
N ALA A 11 9.13 6.00 13.30
CA ALA A 11 8.65 6.57 14.56
C ALA A 11 8.54 8.12 14.52
N GLU A 12 9.50 8.78 13.88
CA GLU A 12 9.45 10.24 13.73
C GLU A 12 8.42 10.67 12.67
N PHE A 13 8.29 9.90 11.58
CA PHE A 13 7.24 10.08 10.58
C PHE A 13 5.85 10.01 11.20
N GLU A 14 5.52 8.94 11.94
CA GLU A 14 4.23 8.75 12.61
C GLU A 14 3.92 9.90 13.57
N ARG A 15 4.90 10.29 14.40
CA ARG A 15 4.76 11.41 15.34
C ARG A 15 4.44 12.72 14.63
N ARG A 16 5.13 13.02 13.52
CA ARG A 16 4.88 14.25 12.73
C ARG A 16 3.57 14.17 11.98
N TYR A 17 3.24 13.01 11.42
CA TYR A 17 2.02 12.79 10.64
C TYR A 17 0.77 12.94 11.51
N ALA A 18 0.77 12.35 12.71
CA ALA A 18 -0.31 12.49 13.69
C ALA A 18 -0.55 13.96 14.13
N ALA A 19 0.48 14.81 14.06
CA ALA A 19 0.38 16.24 14.38
C ALA A 19 -0.12 17.10 13.20
N CYS A 20 -0.29 16.53 12.00
CA CYS A 20 -0.69 17.25 10.79
C CYS A 20 -2.18 17.04 10.48
N SER A 21 -3.02 18.01 10.83
CA SER A 21 -4.48 17.93 10.62
C SER A 21 -4.94 18.15 9.17
N ASN A 22 -4.06 18.58 8.27
CA ASN A 22 -4.37 19.00 6.91
C ASN A 22 -3.89 18.03 5.82
N LEU A 23 -3.19 16.95 6.19
CA LEU A 23 -2.69 15.96 5.24
C LEU A 23 -3.70 14.83 5.09
N LYS A 24 -3.94 14.41 3.84
CA LYS A 24 -4.88 13.34 3.51
C LYS A 24 -4.23 11.96 3.46
N LYS A 25 -3.01 11.90 2.91
CA LYS A 25 -2.25 10.67 2.68
C LYS A 25 -0.78 11.03 2.56
N ALA A 26 0.05 10.34 3.34
CA ALA A 26 1.50 10.44 3.33
C ALA A 26 2.08 9.03 3.50
N GLU A 27 3.22 8.78 2.88
CA GLU A 27 3.95 7.51 2.97
C GLU A 27 5.41 7.80 3.28
N LEU A 28 6.06 6.89 4.00
CA LEU A 28 7.50 6.86 4.22
C LEU A 28 8.09 5.73 3.38
N ILE A 29 8.94 6.05 2.42
CA ILE A 29 9.56 5.05 1.51
C ILE A 29 11.05 5.33 1.44
N HIS A 30 11.87 4.35 1.82
CA HIS A 30 13.32 4.46 1.95
C HIS A 30 13.73 5.70 2.74
N GLU A 31 13.13 5.88 3.92
CA GLU A 31 13.31 7.04 4.81
C GLU A 31 12.76 8.36 4.27
N VAL A 32 12.27 8.42 3.03
CA VAL A 32 11.81 9.66 2.39
C VAL A 32 10.30 9.80 2.50
N VAL A 33 9.85 10.98 2.94
CA VAL A 33 8.43 11.33 2.99
C VAL A 33 7.89 11.65 1.60
N HIS A 34 6.82 10.95 1.23
CA HIS A 34 6.06 11.19 0.00
C HIS A 34 4.63 11.62 0.34
N LEU A 35 4.19 12.76 -0.21
CA LEU A 35 2.79 13.20 -0.12
C LEU A 35 2.03 12.84 -1.38
N SER A 36 0.81 12.34 -1.23
CA SER A 36 -0.05 12.04 -2.37
C SER A 36 -0.80 13.30 -2.84
N ALA A 37 -0.93 13.44 -4.16
CA ALA A 37 -1.77 14.46 -4.77
C ALA A 37 -3.27 14.08 -4.68
N ALA A 38 -4.14 15.06 -4.93
CA ALA A 38 -5.58 14.82 -5.02
C ALA A 38 -5.93 13.82 -6.13
N VAL A 39 -6.72 12.80 -5.80
CA VAL A 39 -7.16 11.75 -6.73
C VAL A 39 -8.30 12.23 -7.63
N ARG A 40 -8.33 11.78 -8.88
CA ARG A 40 -9.34 12.14 -9.89
C ARG A 40 -10.32 10.99 -10.10
N PHE A 41 -11.59 11.30 -10.34
CA PHE A 41 -12.66 10.28 -10.46
C PHE A 41 -12.38 9.22 -11.53
N TYR A 42 -12.18 9.61 -12.79
CA TYR A 42 -11.98 8.64 -13.87
C TYR A 42 -10.59 7.99 -13.87
N GLN A 43 -9.59 8.70 -13.34
CA GLN A 43 -8.18 8.28 -13.42
C GLN A 43 -7.71 7.52 -12.18
N HIS A 44 -8.46 7.54 -11.08
CA HIS A 44 -8.09 6.82 -9.85
C HIS A 44 -9.31 6.29 -9.11
N GLY A 45 -10.22 7.17 -8.68
CA GLY A 45 -11.31 6.80 -7.76
C GLY A 45 -12.25 5.70 -8.29
N ARG A 46 -12.66 5.76 -9.57
CA ARG A 46 -13.52 4.73 -10.18
C ARG A 46 -12.78 3.40 -10.39
N PRO A 47 -11.55 3.35 -10.93
CA PRO A 47 -10.74 2.13 -10.94
C PRO A 47 -10.50 1.56 -9.54
N HIS A 48 -10.13 2.38 -8.57
CA HIS A 48 -9.91 1.98 -7.18
C HIS A 48 -11.19 1.33 -6.61
N ALA A 49 -12.37 1.94 -6.78
CA ALA A 49 -13.62 1.33 -6.33
C ALA A 49 -13.88 -0.07 -6.93
N LYS A 50 -13.50 -0.29 -8.20
CA LYS A 50 -13.63 -1.61 -8.83
C LYS A 50 -12.62 -2.61 -8.29
N LEU A 51 -11.40 -2.17 -7.99
CA LEU A 51 -10.34 -2.99 -7.40
C LEU A 51 -10.77 -3.50 -6.03
N ILE A 52 -11.27 -2.62 -5.16
CA ILE A 52 -11.80 -3.01 -3.85
C ILE A 52 -13.00 -3.94 -4.00
N ALA A 53 -13.96 -3.62 -4.86
CA ALA A 53 -15.12 -4.49 -5.07
C ALA A 53 -14.73 -5.92 -5.50
N TRP A 54 -13.70 -6.07 -6.34
CA TRP A 54 -13.19 -7.38 -6.73
C TRP A 54 -12.55 -8.13 -5.55
N LEU A 55 -11.67 -7.46 -4.78
CA LEU A 55 -11.02 -8.08 -3.62
C LEU A 55 -12.00 -8.42 -2.51
N SER A 56 -12.97 -7.56 -2.21
CA SER A 56 -14.01 -7.85 -1.21
C SER A 56 -14.87 -9.06 -1.59
N MET A 57 -15.19 -9.23 -2.88
CA MET A 57 -15.88 -10.44 -3.34
C MET A 57 -15.01 -11.70 -3.18
N TYR A 58 -13.70 -11.57 -3.36
CA TYR A 58 -12.76 -12.67 -3.14
C TYR A 58 -12.66 -13.04 -1.66
N GLU A 59 -12.55 -12.05 -0.76
CA GLU A 59 -12.58 -12.23 0.69
C GLU A 59 -13.86 -12.94 1.16
N MET A 60 -15.02 -12.52 0.65
CA MET A 60 -16.31 -13.13 1.00
C MET A 60 -16.40 -14.62 0.65
N ASP A 61 -15.70 -15.06 -0.40
CA ASP A 61 -15.72 -16.45 -0.89
C ASP A 61 -14.51 -17.26 -0.39
N THR A 62 -13.53 -16.63 0.27
CA THR A 62 -12.26 -17.26 0.65
C THR A 62 -11.98 -17.09 2.15
N PRO A 63 -12.41 -18.04 3.00
CA PRO A 63 -12.16 -17.98 4.44
C PRO A 63 -10.67 -17.84 4.77
N GLY A 64 -10.35 -16.95 5.72
CA GLY A 64 -8.98 -16.68 6.15
C GLY A 64 -8.27 -15.59 5.34
N VAL A 65 -8.91 -15.03 4.31
CA VAL A 65 -8.47 -13.81 3.64
C VAL A 65 -9.03 -12.60 4.37
N MET A 66 -8.25 -11.52 4.42
CA MET A 66 -8.67 -10.19 4.89
C MET A 66 -8.26 -9.15 3.85
N VAL A 67 -9.15 -8.21 3.53
CA VAL A 67 -8.90 -7.13 2.57
C VAL A 67 -8.98 -5.78 3.27
N ALA A 68 -8.07 -4.87 2.91
CA ALA A 68 -8.12 -3.49 3.37
C ALA A 68 -7.85 -2.51 2.23
N ASP A 69 -8.45 -1.33 2.35
CA ASP A 69 -8.18 -0.17 1.50
C ASP A 69 -7.53 0.93 2.34
N ASN A 70 -6.51 1.60 1.80
CA ASN A 70 -5.85 2.76 2.43
C ASN A 70 -5.33 2.54 3.86
N ALA A 71 -5.12 1.30 4.30
CA ALA A 71 -4.52 1.00 5.59
C ALA A 71 -3.02 1.34 5.61
N SER A 72 -2.51 1.73 6.77
CA SER A 72 -1.08 2.00 6.96
C SER A 72 -0.34 0.70 7.28
N VAL A 73 0.71 0.42 6.52
CA VAL A 73 1.50 -0.81 6.56
C VAL A 73 2.93 -0.47 6.97
N ARG A 74 3.29 -0.84 8.19
CA ARG A 74 4.65 -0.73 8.76
C ARG A 74 5.48 -1.90 8.24
N LEU A 75 6.27 -1.64 7.19
CA LEU A 75 7.11 -2.68 6.57
C LEU A 75 8.40 -2.90 7.39
N ASP A 76 9.03 -1.81 7.83
CA ASP A 76 10.20 -1.81 8.73
C ASP A 76 10.34 -0.46 9.48
N ASP A 77 11.51 -0.16 10.03
CA ASP A 77 11.78 1.08 10.77
C ASP A 77 11.91 2.33 9.89
N PHE A 78 11.90 2.16 8.56
CA PHE A 78 12.18 3.20 7.57
C PHE A 78 11.15 3.24 6.43
N ASN A 79 10.15 2.35 6.48
CA ASN A 79 9.13 2.20 5.45
C ASN A 79 7.74 2.02 6.08
N GLU A 80 6.84 2.94 5.74
CA GLU A 80 5.42 2.86 6.06
C GLU A 80 4.61 3.29 4.83
N CYS A 81 3.91 2.33 4.22
CA CYS A 81 3.16 2.55 2.99
C CYS A 81 1.66 2.54 3.25
N GLN A 82 0.90 3.18 2.37
CA GLN A 82 -0.56 3.14 2.33
C GLN A 82 -0.97 2.73 0.92
N PRO A 83 -0.95 1.43 0.59
CA PRO A 83 -1.34 0.97 -0.74
C PRO A 83 -2.80 1.30 -1.04
N ASP A 84 -3.14 1.44 -2.32
CA ASP A 84 -4.55 1.63 -2.70
C ASP A 84 -5.41 0.43 -2.27
N ALA A 85 -4.91 -0.79 -2.45
CA ALA A 85 -5.54 -1.99 -1.92
C ALA A 85 -4.52 -3.02 -1.46
N LEU A 86 -4.86 -3.81 -0.45
CA LEU A 86 -4.06 -4.93 0.01
C LEU A 86 -4.94 -6.11 0.40
N MET A 87 -4.33 -7.29 0.42
CA MET A 87 -4.92 -8.51 0.93
C MET A 87 -3.91 -9.25 1.77
N MET A 88 -4.37 -9.75 2.91
CA MET A 88 -3.58 -10.53 3.85
C MET A 88 -4.26 -11.86 4.16
N LEU A 89 -3.48 -12.86 4.50
CA LEU A 89 -3.97 -14.08 5.11
C LEU A 89 -4.01 -13.92 6.63
N ALA A 90 -5.00 -14.54 7.27
CA ALA A 90 -5.03 -14.69 8.71
C ALA A 90 -3.77 -15.44 9.19
N PRO A 91 -3.23 -15.14 10.39
CA PRO A 91 -2.07 -15.85 10.93
C PRO A 91 -2.25 -17.37 10.96
N ASP A 92 -3.44 -17.85 11.31
CA ASP A 92 -3.78 -19.29 11.33
C ASP A 92 -3.83 -19.93 9.94
N CYS A 93 -3.87 -19.12 8.88
CA CYS A 93 -3.79 -19.52 7.48
C CYS A 93 -2.38 -19.34 6.90
N GLY A 94 -1.38 -19.02 7.73
CA GLY A 94 0.01 -18.84 7.32
C GLY A 94 0.36 -17.43 6.84
N GLY A 95 -0.46 -16.42 7.19
CA GLY A 95 -0.18 -15.03 6.87
C GLY A 95 1.10 -14.48 7.52
N HIS A 96 1.80 -13.61 6.79
CA HIS A 96 3.06 -12.99 7.21
C HIS A 96 2.87 -11.67 7.94
N ALA A 97 1.81 -10.92 7.60
CA ALA A 97 1.47 -9.66 8.24
C ALA A 97 0.60 -9.88 9.49
N VAL A 98 0.77 -8.99 10.46
CA VAL A 98 0.00 -9.00 11.72
C VAL A 98 -0.60 -7.61 11.97
N ILE A 99 -1.67 -7.57 12.75
CA ILE A 99 -2.25 -6.31 13.24
C ILE A 99 -1.64 -6.02 14.61
N ASP A 100 -1.01 -4.85 14.76
CA ASP A 100 -0.48 -4.38 16.04
C ASP A 100 -1.61 -3.93 16.99
N GLU A 101 -1.30 -3.73 18.27
CA GLU A 101 -2.29 -3.34 19.29
C GLU A 101 -2.98 -2.00 19.00
N ASP A 102 -2.34 -1.13 18.23
CA ASP A 102 -2.85 0.17 17.79
C ASP A 102 -3.55 0.14 16.42
N ASP A 103 -3.89 -1.06 15.93
CA ASP A 103 -4.68 -1.32 14.71
C ASP A 103 -3.94 -1.02 13.39
N TYR A 104 -2.62 -0.96 13.43
CA TYR A 104 -1.77 -0.83 12.24
C TYR A 104 -1.31 -2.20 11.75
N ILE A 105 -1.14 -2.33 10.42
CA ILE A 105 -0.57 -3.54 9.83
C ILE A 105 0.96 -3.49 9.98
N ARG A 106 1.55 -4.58 10.46
CA ARG A 106 3.00 -4.76 10.53
C ARG A 106 3.44 -5.98 9.72
N GLY A 107 4.51 -5.80 8.94
CA GLY A 107 5.03 -6.80 8.03
C GLY A 107 4.43 -6.71 6.62
N ALA A 108 4.84 -7.62 5.75
CA ALA A 108 4.47 -7.60 4.34
C ALA A 108 3.15 -8.33 4.08
N PRO A 109 2.14 -7.67 3.49
CA PRO A 109 0.95 -8.35 2.99
C PRO A 109 1.28 -9.36 1.89
N GLU A 110 0.46 -10.39 1.74
CA GLU A 110 0.60 -11.36 0.64
C GLU A 110 0.37 -10.72 -0.72
N PHE A 111 -0.57 -9.77 -0.81
CA PHE A 111 -0.88 -9.06 -2.06
C PHE A 111 -1.05 -7.56 -1.83
N VAL A 112 -0.48 -6.77 -2.73
CA VAL A 112 -0.63 -5.32 -2.78
C VAL A 112 -1.00 -4.87 -4.19
N ALA A 113 -1.92 -3.90 -4.31
CA ALA A 113 -2.31 -3.30 -5.57
C ALA A 113 -2.32 -1.76 -5.54
N GLU A 114 -1.86 -1.16 -6.63
CA GLU A 114 -1.81 0.30 -6.82
C GLU A 114 -2.51 0.71 -8.13
N VAL A 115 -3.26 1.81 -8.10
CA VAL A 115 -3.94 2.38 -9.27
C VAL A 115 -3.10 3.53 -9.84
N ALA A 116 -2.40 3.26 -10.93
CA ALA A 116 -1.50 4.23 -11.55
C ALA A 116 -2.14 4.93 -12.77
N SER A 117 -2.24 6.26 -12.71
CA SER A 117 -2.56 7.11 -13.88
C SER A 117 -1.36 7.90 -14.37
N SER A 118 -0.84 8.82 -13.56
CA SER A 118 0.36 9.61 -13.82
C SER A 118 1.56 9.21 -12.95
N SER A 119 1.35 8.42 -11.89
CA SER A 119 2.36 7.91 -10.96
C SER A 119 3.07 6.64 -11.45
N VAL A 120 2.81 6.23 -12.69
CA VAL A 120 3.23 4.92 -13.26
C VAL A 120 4.71 4.61 -13.00
N SER A 121 5.62 5.56 -13.20
CA SER A 121 7.05 5.33 -12.98
C SER A 121 7.40 5.10 -11.50
N PHE A 122 6.69 5.76 -10.58
CA PHE A 122 6.91 5.59 -9.14
C PHE A 122 6.41 4.22 -8.68
N ASP A 123 5.20 3.84 -9.09
CA ASP A 123 4.58 2.57 -8.69
C ASP A 123 5.28 1.36 -9.33
N LEU A 124 5.75 1.47 -10.57
CA LEU A 124 6.44 0.38 -11.28
C LEU A 124 7.91 0.20 -10.92
N HIS A 125 8.53 1.18 -10.25
CA HIS A 125 9.95 1.13 -9.89
C HIS A 125 10.14 1.18 -8.39
N THR A 126 9.98 2.36 -7.77
CA THR A 126 10.28 2.57 -6.35
C THR A 126 9.47 1.64 -5.44
N LYS A 127 8.13 1.67 -5.56
CA LYS A 127 7.26 0.83 -4.72
C LYS A 127 7.41 -0.65 -5.03
N ARG A 128 7.51 -1.01 -6.31
CA ARG A 128 7.77 -2.40 -6.72
C ARG A 128 9.03 -2.96 -6.08
N ASP A 129 10.13 -2.22 -6.13
CA ASP A 129 11.42 -2.68 -5.61
C ASP A 129 11.41 -2.73 -4.08
N LEU A 130 10.73 -1.79 -3.42
CA LEU A 130 10.47 -1.84 -1.98
C LEU A 130 9.68 -3.10 -1.61
N TYR A 131 8.49 -3.31 -2.19
CA TYR A 131 7.64 -4.45 -1.86
C TYR A 131 8.33 -5.79 -2.13
N ARG A 132 9.16 -5.85 -3.18
CA ARG A 132 10.02 -7.01 -3.45
C ARG A 132 11.05 -7.23 -2.36
N GLY A 133 11.74 -6.18 -1.91
CA GLY A 133 12.71 -6.26 -0.82
C GLY A 133 12.08 -6.62 0.53
N MET A 134 10.82 -6.23 0.72
CA MET A 134 10.04 -6.49 1.94
C MET A 134 9.30 -7.82 1.92
N ASN A 135 9.44 -8.61 0.86
CA ASN A 135 8.82 -9.92 0.73
C ASN A 135 7.29 -9.96 0.54
N VAL A 136 6.70 -8.93 -0.06
CA VAL A 136 5.32 -9.01 -0.58
C VAL A 136 5.28 -10.05 -1.69
N GLN A 137 4.31 -10.98 -1.68
CA GLN A 137 4.33 -12.11 -2.61
C GLN A 137 3.81 -11.75 -4.00
N GLU A 138 2.76 -10.95 -4.06
CA GLU A 138 2.12 -10.53 -5.30
C GLU A 138 1.93 -9.01 -5.32
N TYR A 139 2.34 -8.39 -6.42
CA TYR A 139 2.18 -6.95 -6.62
C TYR A 139 1.51 -6.66 -7.96
N LEU A 140 0.42 -5.90 -7.90
CA LEU A 140 -0.39 -5.50 -9.04
C LEU A 140 -0.37 -3.99 -9.23
N VAL A 141 -0.09 -3.54 -10.46
CA VAL A 141 -0.28 -2.13 -10.83
C VAL A 141 -1.33 -2.03 -11.94
N TRP A 142 -2.43 -1.35 -11.65
CA TRP A 142 -3.47 -1.04 -12.63
C TRP A 142 -3.16 0.28 -13.34
N ARG A 143 -2.70 0.18 -14.59
CA ARG A 143 -2.47 1.36 -15.45
C ARG A 143 -3.75 1.80 -16.17
N VAL A 144 -4.35 2.91 -15.73
CA VAL A 144 -5.65 3.38 -16.24
C VAL A 144 -5.60 3.86 -17.69
N CYS A 145 -4.51 4.51 -18.11
CA CYS A 145 -4.39 5.10 -19.45
C CYS A 145 -3.86 4.13 -20.53
N ALA A 146 -3.36 2.95 -20.13
CA ALA A 146 -2.71 2.01 -21.06
C ALA A 146 -3.32 0.60 -21.01
N THR A 147 -4.26 0.32 -20.10
CA THR A 147 -4.83 -1.01 -19.81
C THR A 147 -3.75 -2.09 -19.79
N ILE A 148 -2.86 -2.02 -18.81
CA ILE A 148 -1.87 -3.07 -18.54
C ILE A 148 -1.99 -3.45 -17.07
N TRP A 149 -2.15 -4.74 -16.82
CA TRP A 149 -1.96 -5.37 -15.52
C TRP A 149 -0.56 -5.95 -15.50
N LEU A 150 0.27 -5.52 -14.56
CA LEU A 150 1.50 -6.22 -14.23
C LEU A 150 1.26 -6.93 -12.92
N VAL A 151 1.10 -8.25 -12.96
CA VAL A 151 1.15 -9.09 -11.75
C VAL A 151 2.56 -9.64 -11.69
N THR A 152 3.29 -9.26 -10.65
CA THR A 152 4.62 -9.83 -10.39
C THR A 152 4.48 -10.77 -9.21
N ARG A 153 4.66 -12.08 -9.43
CA ARG A 153 4.95 -12.99 -8.32
C ARG A 153 6.39 -12.74 -7.93
N LEU A 154 6.61 -12.19 -6.75
CA LEU A 154 7.91 -11.68 -6.33
C LEU A 154 8.83 -12.80 -5.79
N PHE A 155 8.34 -14.05 -5.74
CA PHE A 155 9.07 -15.26 -5.37
C PHE A 155 8.96 -16.41 -6.37
N THR A 156 10.06 -17.18 -6.46
CA THR A 156 10.20 -18.55 -6.96
C THR A 156 10.86 -19.39 -5.90
#